data_AF-A0A955RV93-F1
#
_entry.id   AF-A0A955RV93-F1
#
_cell.length_a   1.000
_cell.length_b   1.000
_cell.length_c   1.000
_cell.angle_alpha   90.00
_cell.angle_beta   90.00
_cell.angle_gamma   90.00
#
_symmetry.space_group_name_H-M   'P 1'
#
loop_
_entity.id
_entity.type
_entity.pdbx_description
1 polymer ?
#
loop_
_entity_poly.entity_id
_entity_poly.type
_entity_poly.pdbx_seq_one_letter_code
_entity_poly.pdbx_strand_id
1 'polypeptide(L)'
;MKRYYYLDRIQDFGVLWPVLLSSTSQELAQTEVFISTEVQARDPQVKTRLLEKGIAYQAAPSAWKRFLKPGLLVPGSEFITASESNAKPHRRTHAWVQYAIMQKLHTITYQHGFENIGLTYSDSEFPCEQIRFESKEIRVWVCEKLLHKNISPETRKKIRFISRPFIQLFPDTSTETSKPIISVFENLHWSRYDDQYR
;
A
#
# COMPACT_ATOMS: atom_id res chain seq x y z
N MET A 1 2.27 -10.04 18.72
CA MET A 1 3.07 -10.37 17.53
C MET A 1 3.55 -9.06 16.92
N LYS A 2 4.85 -8.94 16.59
CA LYS A 2 5.37 -7.69 16.00
C LYS A 2 4.80 -7.47 14.60
N ARG A 3 4.49 -6.22 14.27
CA ARG A 3 3.96 -5.82 12.95
C ARG A 3 4.87 -4.77 12.34
N TYR A 4 5.14 -4.93 11.06
CA TYR A 4 5.90 -3.97 10.27
C TYR A 4 5.02 -3.44 9.16
N TYR A 5 5.04 -2.13 8.96
CA TYR A 5 4.39 -1.49 7.82
C TYR A 5 5.42 -0.86 6.91
N TYR A 6 5.19 -0.86 5.61
CA TYR A 6 6.01 -0.13 4.65
C TYR A 6 5.18 0.85 3.83
N LEU A 7 5.62 2.12 3.81
CA LEU A 7 5.01 3.22 3.07
C LEU A 7 5.96 3.71 1.99
N ASP A 8 5.60 3.45 0.73
CA ASP A 8 6.40 3.79 -0.44
C ASP A 8 5.94 5.10 -1.09
N ARG A 9 4.63 5.34 -1.05
CA ARG A 9 3.96 6.53 -1.58
C ARG A 9 3.00 7.14 -0.57
N ILE A 10 2.60 8.39 -0.82
CA ILE A 10 1.63 9.11 0.02
C ILE A 10 0.27 8.39 0.00
N GLN A 11 -0.13 7.85 -1.15
CA GLN A 11 -1.39 7.10 -1.28
C GLN A 11 -1.42 5.88 -0.36
N ASP A 12 -0.27 5.24 -0.12
CA ASP A 12 -0.17 4.07 0.77
C ASP A 12 -0.59 4.43 2.21
N PHE A 13 -0.31 5.67 2.64
CA PHE A 13 -0.74 6.13 3.95
C PHE A 13 -2.27 6.16 4.07
N GLY A 14 -2.98 6.66 3.07
CA GLY A 14 -4.45 6.64 3.06
C GLY A 14 -5.05 5.23 3.15
N VAL A 15 -4.35 4.24 2.59
CA VAL A 15 -4.75 2.83 2.57
C VAL A 15 -4.45 2.14 3.91
N LEU A 16 -3.26 2.35 4.47
CA LEU A 16 -2.80 1.64 5.67
C LEU A 16 -3.16 2.35 6.97
N TRP A 17 -3.44 3.65 6.94
CA TRP A 17 -3.78 4.41 8.15
C TRP A 17 -5.03 3.89 8.87
N PRO A 18 -6.16 3.59 8.19
CA PRO A 18 -7.32 2.98 8.84
C PRO A 18 -7.01 1.60 9.44
N VAL A 19 -6.12 0.83 8.79
CA VAL A 19 -5.68 -0.49 9.28
C VAL A 19 -4.88 -0.32 10.58
N LEU A 20 -3.95 0.63 10.61
CA LEU A 20 -3.21 1.00 11.82
C LEU A 20 -4.17 1.45 12.94
N LEU A 21 -5.11 2.34 12.65
CA LEU A 21 -6.07 2.85 13.63
C LEU A 21 -7.04 1.79 14.17
N SER A 22 -7.28 0.71 13.44
CA SER A 22 -8.10 -0.42 13.91
C SER A 22 -7.36 -1.31 14.92
N SER A 23 -6.05 -1.11 15.12
CA SER A 23 -5.25 -1.87 16.06
C SER A 23 -5.43 -1.39 17.50
N THR A 24 -5.38 -2.33 18.44
CA THR A 24 -5.35 -2.04 19.88
C THR A 24 -4.05 -1.33 20.28
N SER A 25 -4.04 -0.64 21.43
CA SER A 25 -2.84 0.01 21.95
C SER A 25 -1.66 -0.95 22.13
N GLN A 26 -1.94 -2.20 22.51
CA GLN A 26 -0.92 -3.24 22.64
C GLN A 26 -0.31 -3.64 21.29
N GLU A 27 -1.12 -3.73 20.23
CA GLU A 27 -0.64 -4.00 18.88
C GLU A 27 0.15 -2.81 18.32
N LEU A 28 -0.27 -1.57 18.59
CA LEU A 28 0.46 -0.36 18.19
C LEU A 28 1.83 -0.28 18.87
N ALA A 29 1.93 -0.65 20.15
CA ALA A 29 3.23 -0.74 20.85
C ALA A 29 4.18 -1.79 20.24
N GLN A 30 3.65 -2.76 19.49
CA GLN A 30 4.42 -3.77 18.75
C GLN A 30 4.50 -3.47 17.25
N THR A 31 4.13 -2.25 16.84
CA THR A 31 4.12 -1.84 15.44
C THR A 31 5.30 -0.93 15.13
N GLU A 32 5.91 -1.17 13.98
CA GLU A 32 7.00 -0.35 13.46
C GLU A 32 6.75 -0.01 11.98
N VAL A 33 6.83 1.27 11.64
CA VAL A 33 6.53 1.75 10.27
C VAL A 33 7.82 2.18 9.58
N PHE A 34 8.15 1.53 8.48
CA PHE A 34 9.18 1.98 7.55
C PHE A 34 8.58 2.95 6.54
N ILE A 35 9.11 4.16 6.46
CA ILE A 35 8.61 5.21 5.56
C ILE A 35 9.70 5.56 4.58
N SER A 36 9.41 5.53 3.28
CA SER A 36 10.39 5.99 2.30
C SER A 36 10.80 7.44 2.55
N THR A 37 12.08 7.75 2.32
CA THR A 37 12.60 9.12 2.46
C THR A 37 11.86 10.12 1.58
N GLU A 38 11.35 9.69 0.42
CA GLU A 38 10.56 10.50 -0.50
C GLU A 38 9.19 10.84 0.05
N VAL A 39 8.51 9.89 0.72
CA VAL A 39 7.25 10.17 1.40
C VAL A 39 7.46 11.13 2.56
N GLN A 40 8.50 10.91 3.37
CA GLN A 40 8.83 11.82 4.47
C GLN A 40 9.10 13.26 3.99
N ALA A 41 9.80 13.41 2.86
CA ALA A 41 10.11 14.72 2.29
C ALA A 41 8.86 15.43 1.72
N ARG A 42 7.91 14.66 1.16
CA ARG A 42 6.71 15.23 0.53
C ARG A 42 5.58 15.52 1.52
N ASP A 43 5.43 14.70 2.55
CA ASP A 43 4.38 14.88 3.56
C ASP A 43 4.92 14.65 4.97
N PRO A 44 5.43 15.72 5.62
CA PRO A 44 5.88 15.66 7.01
C PRO A 44 4.78 15.26 8.00
N GLN A 45 3.49 15.41 7.65
CA GLN A 45 2.39 15.08 8.57
C GLN A 45 2.30 13.59 8.85
N VAL A 46 2.77 12.73 7.94
CA VAL A 46 2.82 11.27 8.16
C VAL A 46 3.59 10.94 9.43
N LYS A 47 4.75 11.59 9.62
CA LYS A 47 5.57 11.44 10.83
C LYS A 47 4.83 11.96 12.07
N THR A 48 4.24 13.15 11.99
CA THR A 48 3.52 13.76 13.11
C THR A 48 2.39 12.85 13.59
N ARG A 49 1.58 12.32 12.67
CA ARG A 49 0.46 11.42 13.00
C ARG A 49 0.92 10.11 13.64
N LEU A 50 2.06 9.55 13.20
CA LEU A 50 2.63 8.35 13.82
C LEU A 50 3.13 8.62 15.25
N LEU A 51 3.80 9.75 15.46
CA LEU A 51 4.27 10.18 16.79
C LEU A 51 3.11 10.43 17.76
N GLU A 52 2.05 11.10 17.32
CA GLU A 52 0.84 11.34 18.12
C GLU A 52 0.15 10.05 18.58
N LYS A 53 0.31 8.96 17.81
CA LYS A 53 -0.20 7.63 18.16
C LYS A 53 0.81 6.74 18.88
N GLY A 54 2.00 7.26 19.18
CA GLY A 54 3.07 6.49 19.85
C GLY A 54 3.61 5.34 19.00
N ILE A 55 3.49 5.42 17.67
CA ILE A 55 3.93 4.36 16.75
C ILE A 55 5.40 4.59 16.38
N ALA A 56 6.23 3.58 16.58
CA ALA A 56 7.63 3.62 16.17
C ALA A 56 7.74 3.68 14.64
N TYR A 57 8.67 4.47 14.12
CA TYR A 57 8.92 4.53 12.69
C TYR A 57 10.40 4.71 12.37
N GLN A 58 10.81 4.26 11.18
CA GLN A 58 12.16 4.43 10.65
C GLN A 58 12.10 4.95 9.20
N ALA A 59 13.09 5.76 8.83
CA ALA A 59 13.27 6.18 7.46
C ALA A 59 13.90 5.04 6.63
N ALA A 60 13.24 4.65 5.55
CA ALA A 60 13.74 3.72 4.55
C ALA A 60 14.32 4.50 3.37
N PRO A 61 15.65 4.51 3.18
CA PRO A 61 16.28 5.29 2.13
C PRO A 61 15.98 4.74 0.73
N SER A 62 16.06 5.61 -0.28
CA SER A 62 15.94 5.26 -1.69
C SER A 62 16.88 4.12 -2.11
N ALA A 63 18.07 4.07 -1.51
CA ALA A 63 19.03 2.97 -1.63
C ALA A 63 18.63 1.73 -0.78
N TRP A 64 17.36 1.33 -0.87
CA TRP A 64 16.72 0.34 0.00
C TRP A 64 17.50 -0.98 0.10
N LYS A 65 18.14 -1.44 -0.98
CA LYS A 65 18.94 -2.68 -0.99
C LYS A 65 20.03 -2.72 0.08
N ARG A 66 20.67 -1.58 0.38
CA ARG A 66 21.72 -1.49 1.41
C ARG A 66 21.15 -1.38 2.83
N PHE A 67 19.88 -0.97 2.93
CA PHE A 67 19.17 -0.86 4.21
C PHE A 67 18.68 -2.22 4.72
N LEU A 68 18.36 -3.13 3.81
CA LEU A 68 17.89 -4.48 4.13
C LEU A 68 19.06 -5.35 4.64
N LYS A 69 19.22 -5.39 5.97
CA LYS A 69 20.27 -6.15 6.66
C LYS A 69 19.68 -7.21 7.59
N PRO A 70 20.35 -8.37 7.78
CA PRO A 70 19.89 -9.40 8.70
C PRO A 70 19.53 -8.84 10.09
N GLY A 71 18.44 -9.32 10.67
CA GLY A 71 17.93 -8.86 11.97
C GLY A 71 17.10 -7.58 11.93
N LEU A 72 16.95 -6.92 10.78
CA LEU A 72 16.05 -5.76 10.65
C LEU A 72 14.58 -6.15 10.92
N LEU A 73 14.16 -7.32 10.44
CA LEU A 73 12.81 -7.86 10.64
C LEU A 73 12.90 -9.09 11.54
N VAL A 74 11.98 -9.20 12.49
CA VAL A 74 11.91 -10.33 13.43
C VAL A 74 11.11 -11.48 12.79
N PRO A 75 11.67 -12.70 12.68
CA PRO A 75 10.94 -13.87 12.16
C PRO A 75 9.63 -14.14 12.92
N GLY A 76 8.59 -14.61 12.22
CA GLY A 76 7.27 -14.84 12.81
C GLY A 76 6.43 -13.56 13.02
N SER A 77 6.90 -12.41 12.55
CA SER A 77 6.16 -11.15 12.53
C SER A 77 5.28 -11.02 11.27
N GLU A 78 4.44 -9.98 11.22
CA GLU A 78 3.72 -9.59 10.01
C GLU A 78 4.41 -8.42 9.30
N PHE A 79 4.38 -8.43 7.97
CA PHE A 79 4.82 -7.34 7.11
C PHE A 79 3.68 -6.89 6.21
N ILE A 80 3.23 -5.65 6.39
CA ILE A 80 2.01 -5.11 5.81
C ILE A 80 2.38 -3.95 4.87
N THR A 81 1.91 -4.00 3.64
CA THR A 81 2.18 -2.96 2.63
C THR A 81 0.89 -2.52 1.94
N ALA A 82 0.97 -1.44 1.17
CA ALA A 82 -0.03 -1.11 0.17
C ALA A 82 0.54 -1.25 -1.25
N SER A 83 -0.33 -1.61 -2.19
CA SER A 83 -0.06 -1.51 -3.63
C SER A 83 1.18 -2.29 -4.08
N GLU A 84 1.41 -3.49 -3.55
CA GLU A 84 2.56 -4.32 -3.97
C GLU A 84 2.29 -4.99 -5.32
N SER A 85 3.28 -5.03 -6.23
CA SER A 85 3.35 -5.92 -7.40
C SER A 85 4.74 -5.78 -8.05
N ASN A 86 5.09 -6.63 -9.01
CA ASN A 86 6.31 -6.47 -9.82
C ASN A 86 6.26 -5.30 -10.84
N ALA A 87 5.15 -4.56 -10.95
CA ALA A 87 5.07 -3.40 -11.84
C ALA A 87 6.11 -2.34 -11.46
N LYS A 88 6.66 -1.62 -12.45
CA LYS A 88 7.72 -0.61 -12.25
C LYS A 88 7.41 0.39 -11.12
N PRO A 89 6.17 0.93 -10.98
CA PRO A 89 5.84 1.83 -9.88
C PRO A 89 5.90 1.17 -8.49
N HIS A 90 5.75 -0.15 -8.40
CA HIS A 90 5.65 -0.93 -7.16
C HIS A 90 6.95 -1.69 -6.81
N ARG A 91 7.99 -1.58 -7.64
CA ARG A 91 9.24 -2.36 -7.54
C ARG A 91 9.91 -2.34 -6.16
N ARG A 92 9.81 -1.21 -5.45
CA ARG A 92 10.46 -1.03 -4.15
C ARG A 92 9.67 -1.74 -3.06
N THR A 93 8.35 -1.54 -2.99
CA THR A 93 7.44 -2.31 -2.15
C THR A 93 7.57 -3.82 -2.39
N HIS A 94 7.61 -4.24 -3.65
CA HIS A 94 7.78 -5.64 -4.04
C HIS A 94 9.05 -6.25 -3.45
N ALA A 95 10.18 -5.54 -3.55
CA ALA A 95 11.44 -6.05 -3.02
C ALA A 95 11.48 -6.09 -1.48
N TRP A 96 10.81 -5.15 -0.81
CA TRP A 96 10.61 -5.22 0.64
C TRP A 96 9.80 -6.44 1.05
N VAL A 97 8.76 -6.78 0.30
CA VAL A 97 7.96 -8.00 0.53
C VAL A 97 8.80 -9.26 0.30
N GLN A 98 9.58 -9.32 -0.78
CA GLN A 98 10.51 -10.44 -1.01
C GLN A 98 11.49 -10.61 0.15
N TYR A 99 12.05 -9.51 0.64
CA TYR A 99 12.92 -9.54 1.81
C TYR A 99 12.19 -10.03 3.07
N ALA A 100 10.98 -9.56 3.34
CA ALA A 100 10.17 -10.03 4.47
C ALA A 100 9.88 -11.54 4.39
N ILE A 101 9.61 -12.07 3.19
CA ILE A 101 9.44 -13.51 2.96
C ILE A 101 10.72 -14.27 3.28
N MET A 102 11.88 -13.79 2.82
CA MET A 102 13.19 -14.38 3.14
C MET A 102 13.45 -14.40 4.65
N GLN A 103 12.95 -13.40 5.39
CA GLN A 103 13.02 -13.33 6.85
C GLN A 103 11.91 -14.12 7.56
N LYS A 104 11.10 -14.89 6.84
CA LYS A 104 10.01 -15.74 7.37
C LYS A 104 8.88 -14.96 8.04
N LEU A 105 8.54 -13.78 7.52
CA LEU A 105 7.35 -13.04 7.95
C LEU A 105 6.08 -13.52 7.21
N HIS A 106 4.93 -13.24 7.81
CA HIS A 106 3.65 -13.30 7.10
C HIS A 106 3.44 -11.98 6.34
N THR A 107 3.21 -12.03 5.03
CA THR A 107 3.18 -10.83 4.19
C THR A 107 1.77 -10.56 3.67
N ILE A 108 1.30 -9.34 3.88
CA ILE A 108 -0.04 -8.88 3.52
C ILE A 108 0.10 -7.60 2.71
N THR A 109 -0.52 -7.52 1.54
CA THR A 109 -0.63 -6.26 0.79
C THR A 109 -2.08 -5.84 0.65
N TYR A 110 -2.35 -4.56 0.88
CA TYR A 110 -3.64 -3.93 0.63
C TYR A 110 -3.60 -3.17 -0.70
N GLN A 111 -4.52 -3.48 -1.61
CA GLN A 111 -4.52 -2.93 -2.96
C GLN A 111 -5.48 -1.75 -3.06
N HIS A 112 -5.03 -0.59 -3.53
CA HIS A 112 -5.82 0.64 -3.50
C HIS A 112 -6.99 0.64 -4.49
N GLY A 113 -8.12 1.25 -4.11
CA GLY A 113 -9.17 1.62 -5.05
C GLY A 113 -9.76 0.48 -5.90
N PHE A 114 -10.34 0.86 -7.04
CA PHE A 114 -11.05 -0.06 -7.94
C PHE A 114 -10.16 -0.61 -9.06
N GLU A 115 -9.18 0.15 -9.53
CA GLU A 115 -8.25 -0.23 -10.60
C GLU A 115 -6.94 -0.76 -10.01
N ASN A 116 -6.84 -2.09 -9.95
CA ASN A 116 -5.68 -2.78 -9.44
C ASN A 116 -4.99 -3.51 -10.60
N ILE A 117 -3.82 -3.00 -10.99
CA ILE A 117 -3.00 -3.57 -12.06
C ILE A 117 -2.75 -5.05 -11.79
N GLY A 118 -3.10 -5.90 -12.75
CA GLY A 118 -2.94 -7.35 -12.64
C GLY A 118 -4.01 -8.07 -11.82
N LEU A 119 -4.99 -7.34 -11.27
CA LEU A 119 -6.13 -7.91 -10.54
C LEU A 119 -7.45 -7.54 -11.19
N THR A 120 -7.83 -6.28 -11.22
CA THR A 120 -9.08 -5.80 -11.86
C THR A 120 -8.81 -5.05 -13.15
N TYR A 121 -7.55 -4.71 -13.41
CA TYR A 121 -7.12 -3.93 -14.55
C TYR A 121 -5.98 -4.62 -15.31
N SER A 122 -6.02 -4.53 -16.63
CA SER A 122 -4.99 -5.02 -17.55
C SER A 122 -5.01 -4.16 -18.82
N ASP A 123 -3.83 -3.86 -19.36
CA ASP A 123 -3.66 -3.23 -20.67
C ASP A 123 -2.40 -3.77 -21.37
N SER A 124 -1.97 -3.12 -22.45
CA SER A 124 -0.75 -3.50 -23.18
C SER A 124 0.55 -3.16 -22.43
N GLU A 125 0.53 -2.19 -21.51
CA GLU A 125 1.69 -1.82 -20.68
C GLU A 125 1.84 -2.75 -19.47
N PHE A 126 0.70 -3.15 -18.88
CA PHE A 126 0.57 -4.01 -17.73
C PHE A 126 -0.36 -5.20 -18.01
N PRO A 127 0.05 -6.15 -18.87
CA PRO A 127 -0.72 -7.37 -19.09
C PRO A 127 -0.86 -8.16 -17.79
N CYS A 128 -2.09 -8.55 -17.45
CA CYS A 128 -2.40 -9.27 -16.21
C CYS A 128 -1.53 -10.51 -16.00
N GLU A 129 -1.21 -11.22 -17.08
CA GLU A 129 -0.40 -12.43 -17.11
C GLU A 129 1.08 -12.15 -16.79
N GLN A 130 1.53 -10.90 -16.78
CA GLN A 130 2.91 -10.52 -16.43
C GLN A 130 3.02 -9.93 -15.03
N ILE A 131 1.89 -9.54 -14.42
CA ILE A 131 1.87 -8.98 -13.08
C ILE A 131 1.95 -10.09 -12.04
N ARG A 132 2.84 -9.91 -11.06
CA ARG A 132 3.09 -10.85 -9.97
C ARG A 132 3.06 -10.15 -8.63
N PHE A 133 2.57 -10.88 -7.64
CA PHE A 133 2.46 -10.45 -6.25
C PHE A 133 3.19 -11.47 -5.37
N GLU A 134 4.07 -10.98 -4.51
CA GLU A 134 4.86 -11.83 -3.61
C GLU A 134 4.14 -12.05 -2.29
N SER A 135 3.29 -11.10 -1.89
CA SER A 135 2.52 -11.19 -0.65
C SER A 135 1.76 -12.51 -0.53
N LYS A 136 1.69 -13.06 0.69
CA LYS A 136 0.92 -14.29 0.99
C LYS A 136 -0.57 -14.02 0.98
N GLU A 137 -0.98 -12.80 1.35
CA GLU A 137 -2.35 -12.31 1.24
C GLU A 137 -2.40 -11.01 0.45
N ILE A 138 -3.40 -10.90 -0.42
CA ILE A 138 -3.71 -9.70 -1.20
C ILE A 138 -5.13 -9.27 -0.80
N ARG A 139 -5.23 -8.20 -0.04
CA ARG A 139 -6.51 -7.66 0.45
C ARG A 139 -7.04 -6.61 -0.52
N VAL A 140 -8.25 -6.84 -1.01
CA VAL A 140 -8.87 -6.01 -2.07
C VAL A 140 -10.27 -5.55 -1.69
N TRP A 141 -10.61 -4.30 -1.98
CA TRP A 141 -11.93 -3.70 -1.72
C TRP A 141 -12.95 -3.88 -2.87
N VAL A 142 -12.62 -4.70 -3.87
CA VAL A 142 -13.48 -4.99 -5.03
C VAL A 142 -14.27 -6.28 -4.82
N CYS A 143 -15.30 -6.52 -5.64
CA CYS A 143 -15.98 -7.82 -5.64
C CYS A 143 -15.31 -8.80 -6.61
N GLU A 144 -15.50 -10.11 -6.40
CA GLU A 144 -14.90 -11.16 -7.22
C GLU A 144 -15.22 -11.03 -8.71
N LYS A 145 -16.41 -10.55 -9.04
CA LYS A 145 -16.87 -10.37 -10.43
C LYS A 145 -16.04 -9.36 -11.22
N LEU A 146 -15.33 -8.46 -10.53
CA LEU A 146 -14.46 -7.46 -11.15
C LEU A 146 -13.03 -7.96 -11.38
N LEU A 147 -12.69 -9.15 -10.89
CA LEU A 147 -11.38 -9.74 -11.15
C LEU A 147 -11.23 -10.06 -12.62
N HIS A 148 -10.07 -9.70 -13.18
CA HIS A 148 -9.70 -10.02 -14.53
C HIS A 148 -9.68 -11.54 -14.73
N LYS A 149 -10.19 -12.00 -15.88
CA LYS A 149 -10.31 -13.43 -16.20
C LYS A 149 -8.96 -14.16 -16.26
N ASN A 150 -7.89 -13.44 -16.58
CA ASN A 150 -6.56 -14.02 -16.79
C ASN A 150 -5.63 -13.94 -15.55
N ILE A 151 -6.15 -13.60 -14.36
CA ILE A 151 -5.36 -13.68 -13.13
C ILE A 151 -4.87 -15.11 -12.93
N SER A 152 -3.58 -15.28 -12.63
CA SER A 152 -3.02 -16.62 -12.40
C SER A 152 -3.69 -17.33 -11.21
N PRO A 153 -3.82 -18.67 -11.24
CA PRO A 153 -4.38 -19.43 -10.13
C PRO A 153 -3.66 -19.18 -8.80
N GLU A 154 -2.34 -18.98 -8.82
CA GLU A 154 -1.53 -18.68 -7.63
C GLU A 154 -1.92 -17.35 -7.02
N THR A 155 -2.04 -16.31 -7.85
CA THR A 155 -2.48 -14.97 -7.40
C THR A 155 -3.90 -15.04 -6.86
N ARG A 156 -4.82 -15.71 -7.57
CA ARG A 156 -6.22 -15.83 -7.15
C ARG A 156 -6.36 -16.47 -5.76
N LYS A 157 -5.55 -17.48 -5.43
CA LYS A 157 -5.55 -18.12 -4.09
C LYS A 157 -5.15 -17.18 -2.94
N LYS A 158 -4.35 -16.15 -3.24
CA LYS A 158 -3.87 -15.16 -2.26
C LYS A 158 -4.91 -14.06 -1.99
N ILE A 159 -5.89 -13.88 -2.88
CA ILE A 159 -6.87 -12.79 -2.78
C ILE A 159 -7.80 -13.00 -1.58
N ARG A 160 -8.02 -11.92 -0.83
CA ARG A 160 -8.99 -11.81 0.26
C ARG A 160 -9.83 -10.57 0.04
N PHE A 161 -11.11 -10.78 -0.25
CA PHE A 161 -12.07 -9.69 -0.41
C PHE A 161 -12.40 -9.11 0.96
N ILE A 162 -12.21 -7.81 1.12
CA ILE A 162 -12.53 -7.10 2.35
C ILE A 162 -13.81 -6.29 2.15
N SER A 163 -14.83 -6.62 2.95
CA SER A 163 -16.23 -6.19 2.77
C SER A 163 -16.54 -4.80 3.31
N ARG A 164 -15.53 -4.05 3.79
CA ARG A 164 -15.70 -2.68 4.26
C ARG A 164 -14.69 -1.75 3.59
N PRO A 165 -15.09 -0.92 2.62
CA PRO A 165 -14.40 0.35 2.47
C PRO A 165 -14.59 1.10 3.79
N PHE A 166 -13.49 1.47 4.44
CA PHE A 166 -13.55 2.38 5.59
C PHE A 166 -13.91 3.76 5.03
N ILE A 167 -15.20 3.95 4.72
CA ILE A 167 -15.76 5.22 4.30
C ILE A 167 -15.97 6.02 5.60
N GLN A 168 -14.87 6.49 6.19
CA GLN A 168 -14.95 7.72 6.97
C GLN A 168 -14.57 8.81 5.98
N LEU A 169 -15.58 9.27 5.24
CA LEU A 169 -15.43 10.33 4.25
C LEU A 169 -15.02 11.61 4.96
N PHE A 170 -13.79 12.02 4.63
CA PHE A 170 -13.19 13.35 4.74
C PHE A 170 -12.70 13.84 6.11
N PRO A 171 -11.59 14.63 6.09
CA PRO A 171 -11.00 15.26 7.25
C PRO A 171 -11.97 16.28 7.85
N ASP A 172 -11.75 16.59 9.12
CA ASP A 172 -12.29 17.77 9.79
C ASP A 172 -12.29 18.96 8.82
N THR A 173 -13.45 19.50 8.50
CA THR A 173 -13.61 20.73 7.72
C THR A 173 -13.17 21.97 8.51
N SER A 174 -12.33 21.79 9.53
CA SER A 174 -11.91 22.85 10.46
C SER A 174 -10.78 23.72 9.92
N THR A 175 -10.40 23.60 8.65
CA THR A 175 -9.71 24.71 8.00
C THR A 175 -10.76 25.75 7.63
N GLU A 176 -10.94 26.71 8.53
CA GLU A 176 -11.51 28.03 8.24
C GLU A 176 -10.74 28.67 7.07
N THR A 177 -11.02 28.24 5.86
CA THR A 177 -10.59 28.95 4.66
C THR A 177 -11.86 29.24 3.89
N SER A 178 -12.25 30.51 3.90
CA SER A 178 -13.37 31.10 3.16
C SER A 178 -13.23 31.01 1.62
N LYS A 179 -12.36 30.13 1.12
CA LYS A 179 -12.06 29.96 -0.30
C LYS A 179 -12.51 28.56 -0.73
N PRO A 180 -13.12 28.43 -1.93
CA PRO A 180 -13.53 27.14 -2.45
C PRO A 180 -12.33 26.22 -2.61
N ILE A 181 -12.43 25.01 -2.06
CA ILE A 181 -11.47 23.94 -2.31
C ILE A 181 -11.84 23.32 -3.66
N ILE A 182 -10.98 23.49 -4.66
CA ILE A 182 -11.09 22.79 -5.94
C ILE A 182 -10.20 21.55 -5.85
N SER A 183 -10.80 20.37 -5.84
CA SER A 183 -10.08 19.09 -5.94
C SER A 183 -10.04 18.66 -7.39
N VAL A 184 -8.85 18.71 -8.01
CA VAL A 184 -8.61 18.17 -9.34
C VAL A 184 -8.13 16.72 -9.19
N PHE A 185 -8.90 15.78 -9.73
CA PHE A 185 -8.44 14.41 -9.90
C PHE A 185 -7.62 14.37 -11.19
N GLU A 186 -6.30 14.49 -11.07
CA GLU A 186 -5.44 14.27 -12.22
C GLU A 186 -5.54 12.82 -12.67
N ASN A 187 -5.96 12.66 -13.91
CA ASN A 187 -6.10 11.36 -14.54
C ASN A 187 -4.70 10.86 -14.92
N LEU A 188 -4.09 10.07 -14.04
CA LEU A 188 -2.67 9.67 -14.10
C LEU A 188 -2.29 8.80 -15.32
N HIS A 189 -3.26 8.47 -16.18
CA HIS A 189 -3.07 7.53 -17.27
C HIS A 189 -3.85 7.94 -18.52
N TRP A 190 -3.58 9.15 -19.03
CA TRP A 190 -4.19 9.67 -20.27
C TRP A 190 -4.07 8.71 -21.47
N SER A 191 -3.04 7.85 -21.50
CA SER A 191 -2.87 6.79 -22.49
C SER A 191 -3.99 5.75 -22.50
N ARG A 192 -4.82 5.68 -21.45
CA ARG A 192 -5.94 4.74 -21.29
C ARG A 192 -7.23 5.17 -21.98
N TYR A 193 -7.32 6.42 -22.40
CA TYR A 193 -8.50 6.93 -23.08
C TYR A 193 -8.26 6.93 -24.59
N ASP A 194 -9.33 6.71 -25.35
CA ASP A 194 -9.28 6.90 -26.80
C ASP A 194 -9.00 8.37 -27.15
N ASP A 195 -8.62 8.62 -28.40
CA ASP A 195 -8.27 9.96 -28.85
C ASP A 195 -9.44 10.96 -28.79
N GLN A 196 -10.69 10.52 -28.55
CA GLN A 196 -11.83 11.43 -28.37
C GLN A 196 -11.84 12.11 -27.00
N TYR A 197 -11.12 11.54 -26.02
CA TYR A 197 -11.00 12.05 -24.65
C TYR A 197 -9.59 12.60 -24.36
N ARG A 198 -8.71 12.68 -25.36
CA ARG A 198 -7.35 13.24 -25.27
C ARG A 198 -7.29 14.67 -25.78
#